data_AF-A0A427H7R1-F1
#
_entry.id   AF-A0A427H7R1-F1
#
_cell.length_a   1.000
_cell.length_b   1.000
_cell.length_c   1.000
_cell.angle_alpha   90.00
_cell.angle_beta   90.00
_cell.angle_gamma   90.00
#
_symmetry.space_group_name_H-M   'P 1'
#
loop_
_entity.id
_entity.type
_entity.pdbx_description
1 polymer ?
#
loop_
_entity_poly.entity_id
_entity_poly.type
_entity_poly.pdbx_seq_one_letter_code
_entity_poly.pdbx_strand_id
1 'polypeptide(L)'
;MQTTRNPSTHAAAWKARAFAALRADSSLSVRLRRYSDAMARARELEAQHTAAPLQIRPVGGMWRVCQGNAVLAFAASYRAACHCLANLEAQGVTQ
;
A
#
# COMPACT_ATOMS: atom_id res chain seq x y z
N MET A 1 23.37 -0.28 -4.45
CA MET A 1 22.07 -0.78 -3.94
C MET A 1 20.99 0.26 -4.20
N GLN A 2 20.16 0.10 -5.23
CA GLN A 2 18.96 0.90 -5.42
C GLN A 2 17.81 0.25 -4.65
N THR A 3 17.43 0.83 -3.52
CA THR A 3 16.23 0.39 -2.80
C THR A 3 15.02 0.83 -3.63
N THR A 4 14.41 -0.10 -4.35
CA THR A 4 13.12 0.12 -5.03
C THR A 4 12.08 0.45 -3.97
N ARG A 5 11.89 1.74 -3.68
CA ARG A 5 10.88 2.21 -2.72
C ARG A 5 9.51 1.95 -3.34
N ASN A 6 8.74 1.11 -2.69
CA ASN A 6 7.38 0.80 -3.10
C ASN A 6 6.56 2.11 -3.13
N PRO A 7 5.94 2.49 -4.26
CA PRO A 7 5.16 3.72 -4.37
C PRO A 7 3.96 3.76 -3.40
N SER A 8 3.48 2.60 -2.94
CA SER A 8 2.47 2.52 -1.87
C SER A 8 2.94 3.14 -0.54
N THR A 9 4.24 3.00 -0.20
CA THR A 9 4.85 3.65 0.97
C THR A 9 4.89 5.17 0.82
N HIS A 10 4.98 5.68 -0.42
CA HIS A 10 5.00 7.11 -0.71
C HIS A 10 3.62 7.73 -0.50
N ALA A 11 2.54 7.09 -0.97
CA ALA A 11 1.17 7.55 -0.72
C ALA A 11 0.84 7.59 0.80
N ALA A 12 1.23 6.56 1.55
CA ALA A 12 1.07 6.53 3.00
C ALA A 12 1.83 7.67 3.71
N ALA A 13 3.04 7.99 3.27
CA ALA A 13 3.81 9.10 3.80
C ALA A 13 3.13 10.47 3.55
N TRP A 14 2.52 10.66 2.38
CA TRP A 14 1.74 11.88 2.09
C TRP A 14 0.48 11.99 2.95
N LYS A 15 -0.23 10.88 3.20
CA LYS A 15 -1.36 10.85 4.14
C LYS A 15 -0.91 11.21 5.57
N ALA A 16 0.21 10.65 6.03
CA ALA A 16 0.77 10.99 7.35
C ALA A 16 1.11 12.49 7.47
N ARG A 17 1.68 13.09 6.42
CA ARG A 17 1.92 14.54 6.34
C ARG A 17 0.63 15.36 6.37
N ALA A 18 -0.42 14.91 5.68
CA ALA A 18 -1.73 15.57 5.71
C ALA A 18 -2.30 15.61 7.14
N PHE A 19 -2.24 14.49 7.87
CA PHE A 19 -2.70 14.43 9.26
C PHE A 19 -1.82 15.26 10.21
N ALA A 20 -0.51 15.30 10.00
CA ALA A 20 0.37 16.17 10.76
C ALA A 20 0.03 17.66 10.55
N ALA A 21 -0.36 18.06 9.33
CA ALA A 21 -0.76 19.43 9.03
C ALA A 21 -2.03 19.86 9.78
N LEU A 22 -2.97 18.95 10.04
CA LEU A 22 -4.17 19.25 10.84
C LEU A 22 -3.85 19.55 12.31
N ARG A 23 -2.76 18.99 12.82
CA ARG A 23 -2.29 19.13 14.21
C ARG A 23 -1.32 20.31 14.42
N ALA A 24 -0.93 21.02 13.37
CA ALA A 24 0.00 22.15 13.47
C ALA A 24 -0.70 23.42 13.97
N ASP A 25 -0.03 24.22 14.82
CA ASP A 25 -0.59 25.45 15.42
C ASP A 25 -0.75 26.65 14.45
N SER A 26 -0.83 26.38 13.14
CA SER A 26 -1.11 27.38 12.12
C SER A 26 -2.61 27.70 11.99
N SER A 27 -2.93 28.84 11.40
CA SER A 27 -4.32 29.24 11.13
C SER A 27 -5.08 28.16 10.36
N LEU A 28 -6.40 28.10 10.59
CA LEU A 28 -7.26 27.05 10.05
C LEU A 28 -7.19 26.98 8.50
N SER A 29 -7.16 28.13 7.83
CA SER A 29 -7.01 28.21 6.38
C SER A 29 -5.69 27.60 5.88
N VAL A 30 -4.58 27.81 6.60
CA VAL A 30 -3.27 27.24 6.27
C VAL A 30 -3.25 25.73 6.49
N ARG A 31 -3.86 25.24 7.57
CA ARG A 31 -3.98 23.81 7.83
C ARG A 31 -4.76 23.09 6.73
N LEU A 32 -5.91 23.63 6.35
CA LEU A 32 -6.75 23.05 5.30
C LEU A 32 -6.04 23.03 3.95
N ARG A 33 -5.33 24.10 3.60
CA ARG A 33 -4.54 24.15 2.35
C ARG A 33 -3.43 23.09 2.34
N ARG A 34 -2.64 22.98 3.41
CA ARG A 34 -1.57 21.97 3.51
C ARG A 34 -2.13 20.54 3.49
N TYR A 35 -3.29 20.33 4.12
CA TYR A 35 -4.01 19.06 4.08
C TYR A 35 -4.47 18.72 2.66
N SER A 36 -5.12 19.66 1.96
CA SER A 36 -5.60 19.44 0.59
C SER A 36 -4.47 19.15 -0.38
N ASP A 37 -3.37 19.89 -0.27
CA ASP A 37 -2.19 19.72 -1.12
C ASP A 37 -1.55 18.34 -0.90
N ALA A 38 -1.40 17.92 0.36
CA ALA A 38 -0.85 16.60 0.71
C ALA A 38 -1.79 15.46 0.28
N MET A 39 -3.10 15.61 0.45
CA MET A 39 -4.09 14.62 0.00
C MET A 39 -4.19 14.54 -1.53
N ALA A 40 -4.06 15.64 -2.24
CA ALA A 40 -4.02 15.66 -3.70
C ALA A 40 -2.85 14.82 -4.23
N ARG A 41 -1.65 15.01 -3.65
CA ARG A 41 -0.46 14.19 -3.98
C ARG A 41 -0.64 12.72 -3.63
N ALA A 42 -1.27 12.41 -2.49
CA ALA A 42 -1.56 11.01 -2.14
C ALA A 42 -2.49 10.35 -3.16
N ARG A 43 -3.57 11.03 -3.57
CA ARG A 43 -4.52 10.52 -4.57
C ARG A 43 -3.90 10.36 -5.94
N GLU A 44 -3.07 11.31 -6.37
CA GLU A 44 -2.33 11.25 -7.63
C GLU A 44 -1.44 9.99 -7.69
N LEU A 45 -0.71 9.70 -6.61
CA LEU A 45 0.14 8.51 -6.50
C LEU A 45 -0.68 7.21 -6.45
N GLU A 46 -1.83 7.20 -5.77
CA GLU A 46 -2.73 6.04 -5.74
C GLU A 46 -3.36 5.77 -7.11
N ALA A 47 -3.74 6.81 -7.85
CA ALA A 47 -4.26 6.70 -9.21
C ALA A 47 -3.19 6.16 -10.16
N GLN A 48 -1.95 6.68 -10.08
CA GLN A 48 -0.81 6.16 -10.84
C GLN A 48 -0.52 4.69 -10.50
N HIS A 49 -0.65 4.29 -9.24
CA HIS A 49 -0.43 2.90 -8.82
C HIS A 49 -1.53 1.94 -9.31
N THR A 50 -2.75 2.44 -9.48
CA THR A 50 -3.90 1.66 -9.96
C THR A 50 -3.87 1.51 -11.48
N ALA A 51 -3.45 2.55 -12.21
CA ALA A 51 -3.33 2.56 -13.67
C ALA A 51 -2.02 1.95 -14.18
N ALA A 52 -1.04 1.68 -13.30
CA ALA A 52 0.23 1.11 -13.70
C ALA A 52 0.07 -0.33 -14.22
N PRO A 53 0.69 -0.68 -15.36
CA PRO A 53 0.69 -2.04 -15.86
C PRO A 53 1.36 -2.99 -14.86
N LEU A 54 0.93 -4.25 -14.86
CA LEU A 54 1.53 -5.31 -14.04
C LEU A 54 3.02 -5.43 -14.40
N GLN A 55 3.90 -5.10 -13.45
CA GLN A 55 5.33 -5.31 -13.64
C GLN A 55 5.74 -6.63 -13.01
N ILE A 56 6.19 -7.56 -13.86
CA ILE A 56 6.74 -8.85 -13.46
C ILE A 56 8.23 -8.81 -13.78
N ARG A 57 9.08 -9.08 -12.78
CA ARG A 57 10.53 -9.12 -12.96
C ARG A 57 11.09 -10.48 -12.53
N PRO A 58 12.02 -11.08 -13.30
CA PRO A 58 12.75 -12.25 -12.85
C PRO A 58 13.75 -11.85 -11.75
N VAL A 59 13.72 -12.55 -10.63
CA VAL A 59 14.63 -12.40 -9.49
C VAL A 59 15.18 -13.78 -9.15
N GLY A 60 16.42 -14.05 -9.55
CA GLY A 60 17.12 -15.30 -9.22
C GLY A 60 16.40 -16.58 -9.66
N GLY A 61 15.83 -16.59 -10.88
CA GLY A 61 15.06 -17.73 -11.40
C GLY A 61 13.59 -17.77 -10.97
N MET A 62 13.14 -16.85 -10.12
CA MET A 62 11.75 -16.74 -9.68
C MET A 62 11.09 -15.48 -10.25
N TRP A 63 9.87 -15.59 -10.76
CA TRP A 63 9.09 -14.43 -11.20
C TRP A 63 8.44 -13.74 -10.01
N ARG A 64 8.72 -12.45 -9.80
CA ARG A 64 8.09 -11.64 -8.76
C ARG A 64 7.25 -10.54 -9.39
N VAL A 65 6.02 -10.41 -8.92
CA VAL A 65 5.17 -9.25 -9.22
C VAL A 65 5.67 -8.07 -8.38
N CYS A 66 6.13 -7.03 -9.05
CA CYS A 66 6.72 -5.83 -8.44
C CYS A 66 5.74 -4.66 -8.37
N GLN A 67 4.71 -4.64 -9.21
CA GLN A 67 3.75 -3.55 -9.30
C GLN A 67 2.38 -4.05 -9.78
N GLY A 68 1.30 -3.45 -9.26
CA GLY A 68 -0.08 -3.77 -9.60
C GLY A 68 -0.93 -4.05 -8.36
N ASN A 69 -1.66 -3.02 -7.91
CA ASN A 69 -2.34 -3.05 -6.62
C ASN A 69 -3.43 -4.13 -6.52
N ALA A 70 -4.20 -4.32 -7.59
CA ALA A 70 -5.32 -5.27 -7.61
C ALA A 70 -4.85 -6.74 -7.49
N VAL A 71 -3.81 -7.12 -8.24
CA VAL A 71 -3.27 -8.49 -8.21
C VAL A 71 -2.52 -8.76 -6.92
N LEU A 72 -1.77 -7.78 -6.39
CA LEU A 72 -1.10 -7.92 -5.09
C LEU A 72 -2.10 -8.01 -3.93
N ALA A 73 -3.19 -7.24 -3.96
CA ALA A 73 -4.26 -7.32 -2.97
C ALA A 73 -4.96 -8.69 -3.00
N PHE A 74 -5.27 -9.21 -4.19
CA PHE A 74 -5.84 -10.55 -4.34
C PHE A 74 -4.87 -11.65 -3.88
N ALA A 75 -3.59 -11.56 -4.23
CA ALA A 75 -2.59 -12.55 -3.80
C ALA A 75 -2.35 -12.51 -2.28
N ALA A 76 -2.54 -11.35 -1.64
CA ALA A 76 -2.47 -11.21 -0.19
C ALA A 76 -3.71 -11.80 0.49
N SER A 77 -4.92 -11.51 -0.02
CA SER A 77 -6.16 -12.08 0.52
C SER A 77 -6.20 -13.60 0.37
N TYR A 78 -5.75 -14.13 -0.77
CA TYR A 78 -5.66 -15.57 -1.00
C TYR A 78 -4.70 -16.24 -0.01
N ARG A 79 -3.49 -15.68 0.20
CA ARG A 79 -2.55 -16.22 1.19
C ARG A 79 -3.10 -16.19 2.62
N ALA A 80 -3.78 -15.12 2.99
CA ALA A 80 -4.44 -15.03 4.29
C ALA A 80 -5.52 -16.10 4.45
N ALA A 81 -6.31 -16.37 3.39
CA ALA A 81 -7.31 -17.44 3.39
C ALA A 81 -6.65 -18.82 3.53
N CYS A 82 -5.56 -19.11 2.82
CA CYS A 82 -4.82 -20.38 2.96
C CYS A 82 -4.26 -20.56 4.37
N HIS A 83 -3.70 -19.53 4.99
CA HIS A 83 -3.23 -19.60 6.38
C HIS A 83 -4.38 -19.82 7.37
N CYS A 84 -5.52 -19.19 7.15
CA CYS A 84 -6.71 -19.39 7.96
C CYS A 84 -7.19 -20.84 7.88
N LEU A 85 -7.29 -21.39 6.66
CA LEU A 85 -7.64 -22.80 6.42
C LEU A 85 -6.66 -23.76 7.11
N ALA A 86 -5.35 -23.54 6.94
CA ALA A 86 -4.34 -24.38 7.59
C ALA A 86 -4.43 -24.33 9.12
N ASN A 87 -4.75 -23.17 9.70
CA ASN A 87 -4.97 -23.05 11.15
C ASN A 87 -6.24 -23.78 11.61
N LEU A 88 -7.32 -23.70 10.83
CA LEU A 88 -8.57 -24.42 11.12
C LEU A 88 -8.38 -25.94 11.02
N GLU A 89 -7.64 -26.41 10.01
CA GLU A 89 -7.24 -27.82 9.89
C GLU A 89 -6.38 -28.27 11.07
N ALA A 90 -5.39 -27.47 11.48
CA ALA A 90 -4.57 -27.77 12.65
C ALA A 90 -5.39 -27.83 13.97
N GLN A 91 -6.47 -27.06 14.06
CA GLN A 91 -7.41 -27.10 15.19
C GLN A 91 -8.41 -28.25 15.11
N GLY A 92 -8.72 -28.74 13.90
CA GLY A 92 -9.64 -29.84 13.66
C GLY A 92 -9.04 -31.25 13.83
N VAL A 93 -7.72 -31.38 13.97
CA VAL A 93 -7.01 -32.66 14.16
C VAL A 93 -6.97 -33.12 15.63
N THR A 94 -7.61 -32.39 16.55
CA THR A 94 -7.69 -32.76 17.99
C THR A 94 -9.03 -33.42 18.37
N GLN A 95 -9.53 -34.38 17.58
CA GLN A 95 -10.59 -35.30 18.02
C GLN A 95 -10.24 -36.75 17.68
#